data_AF-A0A165J174-F1
#
_entry.id   AF-A0A165J174-F1
#
_cell.length_a   1.000
_cell.length_b   1.000
_cell.length_c   1.000
_cell.angle_alpha   90.00
_cell.angle_beta   90.00
_cell.angle_gamma   90.00
#
_symmetry.space_group_name_H-M   'P 1'
#
loop_
_entity.id
_entity.type
_entity.pdbx_description
1 polymer ?
#
loop_
_entity_poly.entity_id
_entity_poly.type
_entity_poly.pdbx_seq_one_letter_code
_entity_poly.pdbx_strand_id
1 'polypeptide(L)'
;MSFDEISRDAVADGVARLHYLWANISCLEYRAIFIDNVPLASIPQLAFTGAPDFDAVYDLLAPLRSPFVLNVTRADARQLMIVVEDVHTGHTRSFVQSITDYAGDPSTNALANPLLENEEFHAQLMGLVLSASLWITMTPYLTAYRAVELLYLELDSISSLDPTRTHPFPTSNFVFAGLRTLGLFTDDPFIYVSGTELVDFVDRIAPSCTRLELLRVLLADSRECLDRRFDVVVQEY
;
A
#
# COMPACT_ATOMS: atom_id res chain seq x y z
N MET A 1 -34.66 1.11 28.94
CA MET A 1 -34.28 1.89 27.75
C MET A 1 -34.02 0.85 26.67
N SER A 2 -34.98 0.61 25.78
CA SER A 2 -34.80 -0.35 24.69
C SER A 2 -33.85 0.24 23.65
N PHE A 3 -33.13 -0.62 22.94
CA PHE A 3 -32.23 -0.21 21.85
C PHE A 3 -32.95 0.47 20.68
N ASP A 4 -34.30 0.46 20.67
CA ASP A 4 -35.15 0.98 19.59
C ASP A 4 -35.35 2.51 19.60
N GLU A 5 -34.87 3.22 20.62
CA GLU A 5 -35.07 4.68 20.76
C GLU A 5 -33.82 5.53 20.50
N ILE A 6 -32.71 4.93 20.05
CA ILE A 6 -31.61 5.74 19.51
C ILE A 6 -32.06 6.25 18.14
N SER A 7 -32.43 7.53 18.06
CA SER A 7 -32.85 8.13 16.80
C SER A 7 -31.73 7.95 15.75
N ARG A 8 -32.13 7.64 14.51
CA ARG A 8 -31.19 7.48 13.37
C ARG A 8 -30.23 8.66 13.25
N ASP A 9 -30.72 9.86 13.57
CA ASP A 9 -29.95 11.10 13.58
C ASP A 9 -28.88 11.09 14.69
N ALA A 10 -29.20 10.62 15.89
CA ALA A 10 -28.23 10.50 16.98
C ALA A 10 -27.12 9.47 16.68
N VAL A 11 -27.44 8.38 15.95
CA VAL A 11 -26.44 7.43 15.46
C VAL A 11 -25.58 8.07 14.38
N ALA A 12 -26.18 8.76 13.40
CA ALA A 12 -25.46 9.46 12.34
C ALA A 12 -24.52 10.53 12.91
N ASP A 13 -24.98 11.32 13.87
CA ASP A 13 -24.18 12.32 14.59
C ASP A 13 -23.06 11.68 15.41
N GLY A 14 -23.33 10.51 16.02
CA GLY A 14 -22.32 9.74 16.73
C GLY A 14 -21.20 9.25 15.80
N VAL A 15 -21.60 8.71 14.65
CA VAL A 15 -20.68 8.18 13.64
C VAL A 15 -19.89 9.30 12.94
N ALA A 16 -20.51 10.44 12.66
CA ALA A 16 -19.85 11.58 12.02
C ALA A 16 -18.71 12.16 12.87
N ARG A 17 -18.71 11.92 14.19
CA ARG A 17 -17.62 12.32 15.10
C ARG A 17 -16.48 11.31 15.17
N LEU A 18 -16.60 10.15 14.55
CA LEU A 18 -15.53 9.15 14.54
C LEU A 18 -14.35 9.68 13.74
N HIS A 19 -13.16 9.53 14.32
CA HIS A 19 -11.92 9.77 13.60
C HIS A 19 -11.45 8.51 12.84
N TYR A 20 -11.83 7.35 13.35
CA TYR A 20 -11.50 6.04 12.82
C TYR A 20 -12.71 5.10 12.95
N LEU A 21 -12.97 4.32 11.92
CA LEU A 21 -13.96 3.24 11.94
C LEU A 21 -13.41 2.01 11.24
N TRP A 22 -13.44 0.88 11.94
CA TRP A 22 -13.20 -0.45 11.38
C TRP A 22 -14.51 -1.22 11.29
N ALA A 23 -14.92 -1.55 10.06
CA ALA A 23 -16.09 -2.34 9.78
C ALA A 23 -15.71 -3.75 9.29
N ASN A 24 -16.24 -4.77 9.96
CA ASN A 24 -16.20 -6.15 9.49
C ASN A 24 -17.62 -6.63 9.19
N ILE A 25 -17.99 -6.58 7.91
CA ILE A 25 -19.33 -6.94 7.45
C ILE A 25 -19.19 -8.08 6.45
N SER A 26 -19.47 -9.29 6.93
CA SER A 26 -19.27 -10.54 6.17
C SER A 26 -20.34 -10.80 5.11
N CYS A 27 -21.51 -10.17 5.22
CA CYS A 27 -22.60 -10.30 4.24
C CYS A 27 -22.58 -9.12 3.27
N LEU A 28 -22.55 -9.38 1.96
CA LEU A 28 -22.50 -8.35 0.92
C LEU A 28 -23.74 -7.44 0.95
N GLU A 29 -24.94 -8.00 1.13
CA GLU A 29 -26.19 -7.22 1.19
C GLU A 29 -26.17 -6.22 2.36
N TYR A 30 -25.76 -6.67 3.54
CA TYR A 30 -25.64 -5.78 4.70
C TYR A 30 -24.50 -4.77 4.58
N ARG A 31 -23.48 -5.06 3.76
CA ARG A 31 -22.39 -4.13 3.49
C ARG A 31 -22.87 -2.96 2.63
N ALA A 32 -23.59 -3.23 1.54
CA ALA A 32 -24.18 -2.18 0.71
C ALA A 32 -25.12 -1.29 1.55
N ILE A 33 -26.01 -1.92 2.34
CA ILE A 33 -26.89 -1.19 3.26
C ILE A 33 -26.08 -0.35 4.25
N PHE A 34 -24.98 -0.87 4.79
CA PHE A 34 -24.13 -0.10 5.71
C PHE A 34 -23.49 1.11 5.02
N ILE A 35 -22.92 0.93 3.83
CA ILE A 35 -22.28 2.02 3.07
C ILE A 35 -23.29 3.13 2.74
N ASP A 36 -24.51 2.77 2.34
CA ASP A 36 -25.57 3.72 1.97
C ASP A 36 -26.13 4.51 3.16
N ASN A 37 -26.11 3.93 4.36
CA ASN A 37 -26.82 4.47 5.51
C ASN A 37 -25.92 5.13 6.55
N VAL A 38 -24.61 4.94 6.44
CA VAL A 38 -23.63 5.44 7.40
C VAL A 38 -22.86 6.60 6.76
N PRO A 39 -22.65 7.75 7.45
CA PRO A 39 -21.94 8.89 6.89
C PRO A 39 -20.42 8.63 6.85
N LEU A 40 -19.99 7.65 6.06
CA LEU A 40 -18.61 7.20 5.94
C LEU A 40 -17.69 8.30 5.37
N ALA A 41 -18.25 9.18 4.54
CA ALA A 41 -17.50 10.27 3.91
C ALA A 41 -16.83 11.22 4.91
N SER A 42 -17.46 11.46 6.08
CA SER A 42 -16.91 12.36 7.10
C SER A 42 -15.85 11.71 7.98
N ILE A 43 -15.68 10.38 7.92
CA ILE A 43 -14.74 9.66 8.78
C ILE A 43 -13.36 9.70 8.11
N PRO A 44 -12.34 10.29 8.76
CA PRO A 44 -11.01 10.43 8.18
C PRO A 44 -10.37 9.10 7.84
N GLN A 45 -10.45 8.11 8.73
CA GLN A 45 -9.82 6.81 8.55
C GLN A 45 -10.86 5.69 8.58
N LEU A 46 -10.97 4.93 7.48
CA LEU A 46 -11.87 3.79 7.39
C LEU A 46 -11.11 2.51 7.06
N ALA A 47 -11.44 1.42 7.74
CA ALA A 47 -10.93 0.10 7.43
C ALA A 47 -12.08 -0.90 7.21
N PHE A 48 -12.00 -1.65 6.12
CA PHE A 48 -12.94 -2.72 5.79
C PHE A 48 -12.20 -4.05 5.67
N THR A 49 -12.77 -5.12 6.21
CA THR A 49 -12.24 -6.49 6.04
C THR A 49 -13.02 -7.27 4.98
N GLY A 50 -12.29 -8.02 4.16
CA GLY A 50 -12.82 -8.86 3.10
C GLY A 50 -12.77 -8.18 1.73
N ALA A 51 -12.95 -8.97 0.66
CA ALA A 51 -12.98 -8.46 -0.71
C ALA A 51 -14.17 -7.51 -0.89
N PRO A 52 -13.94 -6.23 -1.19
CA PRO A 52 -15.01 -5.30 -1.52
C PRO A 52 -15.53 -5.61 -2.93
N ASP A 53 -16.85 -5.48 -3.13
CA ASP A 53 -17.40 -5.45 -4.49
C ASP A 53 -16.94 -4.16 -5.20
N PHE A 54 -16.96 -4.19 -6.54
CA PHE A 54 -16.44 -3.09 -7.38
C PHE A 54 -17.06 -1.74 -6.99
N ASP A 55 -18.38 -1.67 -6.91
CA ASP A 55 -19.12 -0.44 -6.62
C ASP A 55 -18.80 0.09 -5.22
N ALA A 56 -18.78 -0.78 -4.20
CA ALA A 56 -18.46 -0.42 -2.83
C ALA A 56 -17.06 0.19 -2.70
N VAL A 57 -16.07 -0.26 -3.47
CA VAL A 57 -14.74 0.35 -3.44
C VAL A 57 -14.81 1.82 -3.87
N TYR A 58 -15.46 2.11 -5.00
CA TYR A 58 -15.53 3.48 -5.50
C TYR A 58 -16.40 4.37 -4.63
N ASP A 59 -17.47 3.84 -4.03
CA ASP A 59 -18.26 4.58 -3.04
C ASP A 59 -17.43 4.94 -1.81
N LEU A 60 -16.59 4.03 -1.34
CA LEU A 60 -15.68 4.29 -0.23
C LEU A 60 -14.58 5.29 -0.58
N LEU A 61 -14.12 5.32 -1.83
CA LEU A 61 -13.12 6.26 -2.34
C LEU A 61 -13.71 7.61 -2.77
N ALA A 62 -15.01 7.70 -3.07
CA ALA A 62 -15.68 8.90 -3.53
C ALA A 62 -15.41 10.18 -2.68
N PRO A 63 -15.17 10.09 -1.36
CA PRO A 63 -14.80 11.25 -0.54
C PRO A 63 -13.35 11.74 -0.74
N LEU A 64 -12.45 10.88 -1.22
CA LEU A 64 -11.03 11.22 -1.40
C LEU A 64 -10.82 12.00 -2.71
N ARG A 65 -9.77 12.81 -2.77
CA ARG A 65 -9.38 13.56 -3.98
C ARG A 65 -7.94 13.27 -4.38
N SER A 66 -7.74 13.04 -5.68
CA SER A 66 -6.41 12.79 -6.25
C SER A 66 -5.52 14.04 -6.15
N PRO A 67 -4.19 13.88 -6.09
CA PRO A 67 -3.47 12.61 -6.22
C PRO A 67 -3.46 11.78 -4.93
N PHE A 68 -3.30 10.47 -5.08
CA PHE A 68 -3.33 9.51 -3.98
C PHE A 68 -1.96 8.89 -3.70
N VAL A 69 -1.75 8.42 -2.47
CA VAL A 69 -0.73 7.42 -2.16
C VAL A 69 -1.42 6.08 -1.96
N LEU A 70 -0.93 5.05 -2.65
CA LEU A 70 -1.38 3.68 -2.47
C LEU A 70 -0.36 2.94 -1.60
N ASN A 71 -0.77 2.40 -0.47
CA ASN A 71 0.05 1.53 0.36
C ASN A 71 -0.47 0.10 0.25
N VAL A 72 0.39 -0.85 -0.10
CA VAL A 72 0.09 -2.28 -0.08
C VAL A 72 1.07 -2.93 0.87
N THR A 73 0.68 -2.99 2.14
CA THR A 73 1.55 -3.46 3.20
C THR A 73 1.07 -4.76 3.81
N ARG A 74 1.97 -5.49 4.45
CA ARG A 74 1.61 -6.69 5.18
C ARG A 74 0.97 -6.30 6.52
N ALA A 75 -0.25 -6.78 6.78
CA ALA A 75 -0.91 -6.57 8.06
C ALA A 75 -0.50 -7.64 9.09
N ASP A 76 -0.41 -8.90 8.65
CA ASP A 76 0.09 -10.02 9.46
C ASP A 76 0.63 -11.17 8.58
N ALA A 77 0.82 -12.36 9.16
CA ALA A 77 1.32 -13.53 8.44
C ALA A 77 0.42 -13.98 7.27
N ARG A 78 -0.87 -13.66 7.30
CA ARG A 78 -1.93 -14.12 6.39
C ARG A 78 -2.65 -12.99 5.67
N GLN A 79 -2.57 -11.77 6.17
CA GLN A 79 -3.32 -10.62 5.68
C GLN A 79 -2.40 -9.54 5.11
N LEU A 80 -2.89 -8.88 4.07
CA LEU A 80 -2.35 -7.62 3.58
C LEU A 80 -3.38 -6.51 3.78
N MET A 81 -2.89 -5.28 3.79
CA MET A 81 -3.68 -4.07 3.87
C MET A 81 -3.40 -3.22 2.64
N ILE A 82 -4.46 -2.84 1.93
CA ILE A 82 -4.40 -1.86 0.84
C ILE A 82 -4.97 -0.56 1.39
N VAL A 83 -4.16 0.49 1.49
CA VAL A 83 -4.57 1.81 1.98
C VAL A 83 -4.46 2.83 0.85
N VAL A 84 -5.56 3.48 0.53
CA VAL A 84 -5.57 4.68 -0.32
C VAL A 84 -5.61 5.90 0.57
N GLU A 85 -4.63 6.79 0.40
CA GLU A 85 -4.52 8.04 1.14
C GLU A 85 -4.71 9.23 0.20
N ASP A 86 -5.56 10.17 0.60
CA ASP A 86 -5.66 11.51 0.00
C ASP A 86 -4.54 12.40 0.56
N VAL A 87 -3.62 12.81 -0.32
CA VAL A 87 -2.43 13.58 0.04
C VAL A 87 -2.77 14.95 0.66
N HIS A 88 -3.93 15.52 0.32
CA HIS A 88 -4.31 16.85 0.79
C HIS A 88 -4.94 16.82 2.18
N THR A 89 -5.74 15.79 2.45
CA THR A 89 -6.54 15.70 3.68
C THR A 89 -5.97 14.71 4.70
N GLY A 90 -5.10 13.80 4.27
CA GLY A 90 -4.64 12.65 5.07
C GLY A 90 -5.75 11.64 5.35
N HIS A 91 -6.90 11.75 4.68
CA HIS A 91 -7.97 10.76 4.82
C HIS A 91 -7.57 9.45 4.15
N THR A 92 -7.89 8.34 4.81
CA THR A 92 -7.49 7.00 4.35
C THR A 92 -8.67 6.05 4.22
N ARG A 93 -8.56 5.15 3.23
CA ARG A 93 -9.46 4.01 3.02
C ARG A 93 -8.62 2.75 2.95
N SER A 94 -8.79 1.89 3.93
CA SER A 94 -8.03 0.66 4.12
C SER A 94 -8.89 -0.57 3.82
N PHE A 95 -8.34 -1.50 3.06
CA PHE A 95 -8.94 -2.79 2.74
C PHE A 95 -8.03 -3.90 3.27
N VAL A 96 -8.51 -4.68 4.23
CA VAL A 96 -7.79 -5.80 4.82
C VAL A 96 -8.25 -7.10 4.14
N GLN A 97 -7.34 -7.75 3.43
CA GLN A 97 -7.63 -8.94 2.61
C GLN A 97 -6.66 -10.07 2.90
N SER A 98 -7.01 -11.31 2.54
CA SER A 98 -6.10 -12.43 2.69
C SER A 98 -5.03 -12.36 1.61
N ILE A 99 -3.77 -12.65 1.96
CA ILE A 99 -2.69 -12.78 0.98
C ILE A 99 -3.01 -13.91 -0.02
N THR A 100 -3.73 -14.95 0.42
CA THR A 100 -4.16 -16.05 -0.45
C THR A 100 -5.16 -15.62 -1.50
N ASP A 101 -5.88 -14.52 -1.29
CA ASP A 101 -6.82 -13.97 -2.28
C ASP A 101 -6.09 -13.52 -3.55
N TYR A 102 -4.76 -13.39 -3.50
CA TYR A 102 -3.89 -12.99 -4.61
C TYR A 102 -3.09 -14.15 -5.21
N ALA A 103 -3.33 -15.38 -4.75
CA ALA A 103 -2.70 -16.59 -5.28
C ALA A 103 -3.41 -17.06 -6.57
N GLY A 104 -3.24 -16.32 -7.67
CA GLY A 104 -3.91 -16.62 -8.94
C GLY A 104 -3.45 -15.72 -10.09
N ASP A 105 -4.00 -15.98 -11.28
CA ASP A 105 -3.83 -15.10 -12.45
C ASP A 105 -4.67 -13.83 -12.24
N PRO A 106 -4.03 -12.63 -12.22
CA PRO A 106 -4.75 -11.36 -12.04
C PRO A 106 -5.93 -11.17 -12.99
N SER A 107 -5.84 -11.65 -14.24
CA SER A 107 -6.87 -11.44 -15.26
C SER A 107 -8.19 -12.19 -14.99
N THR A 108 -8.18 -13.14 -14.05
CA THR A 108 -9.33 -13.99 -13.74
C THR A 108 -9.69 -14.01 -12.25
N ASN A 109 -9.00 -13.19 -11.44
CA ASN A 109 -9.09 -13.27 -10.00
C ASN A 109 -10.16 -12.33 -9.42
N ALA A 110 -11.39 -12.83 -9.33
CA ALA A 110 -12.51 -12.09 -8.75
C ALA A 110 -12.37 -11.76 -7.23
N LEU A 111 -11.36 -12.29 -6.53
CA LEU A 111 -11.11 -11.99 -5.12
C LEU A 111 -10.14 -10.81 -4.93
N ALA A 112 -9.38 -10.45 -5.97
CA ALA A 112 -8.45 -9.34 -5.93
C ALA A 112 -9.20 -8.02 -5.72
N ASN A 113 -8.53 -7.05 -5.10
CA ASN A 113 -9.12 -5.73 -4.95
C ASN A 113 -9.37 -5.09 -6.33
N PRO A 114 -10.60 -4.64 -6.63
CA PRO A 114 -10.93 -3.99 -7.90
C PRO A 114 -10.05 -2.78 -8.26
N LEU A 115 -9.40 -2.14 -7.29
CA LEU A 115 -8.49 -1.02 -7.55
C LEU A 115 -7.29 -1.39 -8.39
N LEU A 116 -6.80 -2.62 -8.24
CA LEU A 116 -5.59 -3.07 -8.91
C LEU A 116 -5.83 -3.33 -10.41
N GLU A 117 -7.09 -3.48 -10.81
CA GLU A 117 -7.49 -3.64 -12.22
C GLU A 117 -7.88 -2.32 -12.89
N ASN A 118 -8.03 -1.24 -12.12
CA ASN A 118 -8.51 0.04 -12.65
C ASN A 118 -7.37 0.86 -13.29
N GLU A 119 -7.44 0.98 -14.62
CA GLU A 119 -6.50 1.78 -15.41
C GLU A 119 -6.60 3.30 -15.14
N GLU A 120 -7.75 3.83 -14.78
CA GLU A 120 -7.88 5.25 -14.45
C GLU A 120 -7.34 5.58 -13.06
N PHE A 121 -7.36 4.61 -12.13
CA PHE A 121 -6.90 4.81 -10.77
C PHE A 121 -5.38 4.96 -10.69
N HIS A 122 -4.61 4.16 -11.45
CA HIS A 122 -3.15 4.26 -11.39
C HIS A 122 -2.61 5.61 -11.86
N ALA A 123 -3.28 6.27 -12.81
CA ALA A 123 -2.90 7.59 -13.31
C ALA A 123 -3.08 8.70 -12.25
N GLN A 124 -3.81 8.42 -11.17
CA GLN A 124 -4.09 9.35 -10.08
C GLN A 124 -3.13 9.19 -8.90
N LEU A 125 -2.17 8.26 -8.98
CA LEU A 125 -1.22 8.02 -7.89
C LEU A 125 -0.03 8.96 -7.97
N MET A 126 0.27 9.58 -6.84
CA MET A 126 1.55 10.25 -6.59
C MET A 126 2.64 9.24 -6.22
N GLY A 127 2.29 8.19 -5.49
CA GLY A 127 3.27 7.21 -5.02
C GLY A 127 2.65 5.87 -4.62
N LEU A 128 3.51 4.86 -4.58
CA LEU A 128 3.21 3.51 -4.16
C LEU A 128 4.12 3.14 -2.98
N VAL A 129 3.56 2.55 -1.93
CA VAL A 129 4.29 1.90 -0.85
C VAL A 129 3.99 0.41 -0.94
N LEU A 130 5.00 -0.44 -0.87
CA LEU A 130 4.86 -1.89 -0.99
C LEU A 130 5.78 -2.59 0.00
N SER A 131 5.26 -3.57 0.74
CA SER A 131 6.14 -4.43 1.54
C SER A 131 6.93 -5.40 0.68
N ALA A 132 8.24 -5.53 0.95
CA ALA A 132 9.14 -6.40 0.21
C ALA A 132 8.69 -7.87 0.25
N SER A 133 8.13 -8.34 1.36
CA SER A 133 7.58 -9.71 1.45
C SER A 133 6.34 -9.95 0.60
N LEU A 134 5.67 -8.89 0.14
CA LEU A 134 4.50 -8.95 -0.76
C LEU A 134 4.87 -8.78 -2.23
N TRP A 135 6.13 -8.47 -2.54
CA TRP A 135 6.57 -8.15 -3.91
C TRP A 135 6.18 -9.22 -4.93
N ILE A 136 6.49 -10.49 -4.66
CA ILE A 136 6.19 -11.59 -5.59
C ILE A 136 4.67 -11.74 -5.78
N THR A 137 3.89 -11.59 -4.71
CA THR A 137 2.43 -11.72 -4.74
C THR A 137 1.78 -10.56 -5.49
N MET A 138 2.27 -9.33 -5.31
CA MET A 138 1.60 -8.12 -5.81
C MET A 138 2.08 -7.68 -7.19
N THR A 139 3.32 -7.97 -7.58
CA THR A 139 3.85 -7.58 -8.90
C THR A 139 2.96 -7.96 -10.10
N PRO A 140 2.27 -9.13 -10.14
CA PRO A 140 1.35 -9.43 -11.23
C PRO A 140 0.17 -8.44 -11.34
N TYR A 141 -0.28 -7.90 -10.21
CA TYR A 141 -1.40 -6.94 -10.13
C TYR A 141 -0.97 -5.49 -10.34
N LEU A 142 0.33 -5.21 -10.29
CA LEU A 142 0.85 -3.84 -10.44
C LEU A 142 1.21 -3.50 -11.90
N THR A 143 0.85 -4.33 -12.86
CA THR A 143 1.24 -4.16 -14.28
C THR A 143 0.71 -2.89 -14.94
N ALA A 144 -0.40 -2.32 -14.45
CA ALA A 144 -0.91 -1.02 -14.87
C ALA A 144 -0.16 0.17 -14.22
N TYR A 145 0.55 -0.06 -13.12
CA TYR A 145 1.16 0.98 -12.28
C TYR A 145 2.55 1.42 -12.77
N ARG A 146 2.88 1.16 -14.04
CA ARG A 146 4.21 1.43 -14.62
C ARG A 146 4.57 2.91 -14.64
N ALA A 147 3.57 3.79 -14.59
CA ALA A 147 3.75 5.25 -14.63
C ALA A 147 4.05 5.87 -13.26
N VAL A 148 3.99 5.11 -12.16
CA VAL A 148 4.28 5.61 -10.82
C VAL A 148 5.72 6.14 -10.75
N GLU A 149 5.86 7.39 -10.30
CA GLU A 149 7.16 8.07 -10.22
C GLU A 149 7.89 7.87 -8.88
N LEU A 150 7.14 7.49 -7.83
CA LEU A 150 7.62 7.32 -6.47
C LEU A 150 7.21 5.96 -5.90
N LEU A 151 8.19 5.16 -5.50
CA LEU A 151 8.00 3.85 -4.86
C LEU A 151 8.75 3.83 -3.54
N TYR A 152 8.06 3.55 -2.44
CA TYR A 152 8.71 3.14 -1.19
C TYR A 152 8.57 1.64 -1.00
N LEU A 153 9.70 0.96 -0.84
CA LEU A 153 9.76 -0.46 -0.52
C LEU A 153 10.02 -0.61 0.98
N GLU A 154 9.03 -1.13 1.71
CA GLU A 154 9.16 -1.47 3.12
C GLU A 154 9.94 -2.78 3.26
N LEU A 155 11.08 -2.74 3.94
CA LEU A 155 11.91 -3.89 4.25
C LEU A 155 11.43 -4.50 5.57
N ASP A 156 10.36 -5.30 5.48
CA ASP A 156 9.71 -5.92 6.62
C ASP A 156 10.54 -7.08 7.24
N SER A 157 10.41 -7.25 8.56
CA SER A 157 11.28 -8.09 9.40
C SER A 157 11.15 -9.60 9.18
N ILE A 158 10.28 -10.05 8.28
CA ILE A 158 9.97 -11.49 8.11
C ILE A 158 11.19 -12.27 7.62
N SER A 159 12.09 -11.58 6.94
CA SER A 159 13.26 -12.14 6.28
C SER A 159 14.54 -12.13 7.12
N SER A 160 14.60 -11.36 8.23
CA SER A 160 15.86 -11.06 8.93
C SER A 160 15.77 -11.20 10.46
N LEU A 161 15.86 -12.44 10.96
CA LEU A 161 16.10 -12.70 12.39
C LEU A 161 17.54 -12.39 12.83
N ASP A 162 18.45 -12.19 11.89
CA ASP A 162 19.86 -11.90 12.15
C ASP A 162 20.16 -10.44 11.80
N PRO A 163 20.40 -9.56 12.78
CA PRO A 163 20.66 -8.14 12.55
C PRO A 163 21.98 -7.88 11.81
N THR A 164 22.82 -8.90 11.62
CA THR A 164 24.09 -8.80 10.89
C THR A 164 23.99 -9.18 9.42
N ARG A 165 22.85 -9.75 9.00
CA ARG A 165 22.63 -10.19 7.62
C ARG A 165 22.00 -9.07 6.79
N THR A 166 22.44 -8.94 5.54
CA THR A 166 21.79 -8.06 4.57
C THR A 166 20.40 -8.56 4.22
N HIS A 167 19.42 -7.65 4.17
CA HIS A 167 18.08 -7.96 3.71
C HIS A 167 18.11 -8.25 2.20
N PRO A 168 17.58 -9.39 1.75
CA PRO A 168 17.59 -9.75 0.33
C PRO A 168 16.56 -8.92 -0.45
N PHE A 169 16.94 -8.47 -1.65
CA PHE A 169 15.99 -7.80 -2.55
C PHE A 169 15.15 -8.79 -3.37
N PRO A 170 13.89 -8.46 -3.71
CA PRO A 170 13.06 -9.29 -4.56
C PRO A 170 13.67 -9.50 -5.95
N THR A 171 13.53 -10.71 -6.51
CA THR A 171 14.20 -11.11 -7.75
C THR A 171 13.31 -11.10 -9.00
N SER A 172 12.00 -10.86 -8.87
CA SER A 172 11.09 -10.89 -10.02
C SER A 172 11.37 -9.72 -10.98
N ASN A 173 11.22 -10.00 -12.28
CA ASN A 173 11.41 -9.03 -13.35
C ASN A 173 10.10 -8.24 -13.55
N PHE A 174 9.98 -7.11 -12.86
CA PHE A 174 8.88 -6.16 -13.04
C PHE A 174 9.45 -4.76 -13.22
N VAL A 175 9.01 -4.02 -14.26
CA VAL A 175 9.58 -2.72 -14.60
C VAL A 175 8.58 -1.58 -14.36
N PHE A 176 8.92 -0.67 -13.45
CA PHE A 176 8.30 0.64 -13.30
C PHE A 176 8.98 1.65 -14.22
N ALA A 177 8.44 1.81 -15.43
CA ALA A 177 9.05 2.66 -16.45
C ALA A 177 9.12 4.15 -16.05
N GLY A 178 8.13 4.62 -15.29
CA GLY A 178 8.01 6.00 -14.81
C GLY A 178 8.81 6.30 -13.55
N LEU A 179 9.37 5.30 -12.87
CA LEU A 179 9.95 5.49 -11.55
C LEU A 179 11.17 6.43 -11.58
N ARG A 180 11.12 7.48 -10.76
CA ARG A 180 12.17 8.47 -10.58
C ARG A 180 12.84 8.39 -9.22
N THR A 181 12.05 8.05 -8.21
CA THR A 181 12.48 7.99 -6.82
C THR A 181 12.13 6.62 -6.24
N LEU A 182 13.16 5.92 -5.76
CA LEU A 182 13.00 4.74 -4.91
C LEU A 182 13.34 5.12 -3.47
N GLY A 183 12.42 4.88 -2.56
CA GLY A 183 12.68 4.89 -1.12
C GLY A 183 12.75 3.49 -0.56
N LEU A 184 13.67 3.24 0.36
CA LEU A 184 13.70 2.05 1.20
C LEU A 184 13.48 2.49 2.64
N PHE A 185 12.60 1.80 3.35
CA PHE A 185 12.37 2.07 4.76
C PHE A 185 12.09 0.79 5.55
N THR A 186 12.17 0.88 6.87
CA THR A 186 11.79 -0.20 7.78
C THR A 186 11.17 0.38 9.05
N ASP A 187 10.22 -0.35 9.62
CA ASP A 187 9.66 -0.06 10.95
C ASP A 187 10.57 -0.53 12.08
N ASP A 188 11.52 -1.44 11.78
CA ASP A 188 12.57 -1.80 12.72
C ASP A 188 13.51 -0.60 12.99
N PRO A 189 14.27 -0.61 14.10
CA PRO A 189 15.20 0.48 14.39
C PRO A 189 16.17 0.74 13.24
N PHE A 190 16.74 -0.32 12.65
CA PHE A 190 17.60 -0.26 11.48
C PHE A 190 17.59 -1.59 10.72
N ILE A 191 17.85 -1.53 9.41
CA ILE A 191 18.12 -2.72 8.59
C ILE A 191 19.33 -2.52 7.69
N TYR A 192 20.09 -3.58 7.45
CA TYR A 192 21.26 -3.55 6.57
C TYR A 192 20.92 -4.07 5.18
N VAL A 193 21.43 -3.41 4.14
CA VAL A 193 21.33 -3.85 2.74
C VAL A 193 22.70 -3.81 2.07
N SER A 194 22.91 -4.64 1.05
CA SER A 194 24.05 -4.46 0.15
C SER A 194 23.72 -3.40 -0.88
N GLY A 195 24.58 -2.39 -1.01
CA GLY A 195 24.48 -1.38 -2.06
C GLY A 195 24.61 -1.98 -3.46
N THR A 196 25.44 -3.03 -3.62
CA THR A 196 25.55 -3.74 -4.91
C THR A 196 24.24 -4.43 -5.28
N GLU A 197 23.65 -5.19 -4.36
CA GLU A 197 22.37 -5.86 -4.61
C GLU A 197 21.22 -4.86 -4.84
N LEU A 198 21.27 -3.70 -4.18
CA LEU A 198 20.32 -2.61 -4.40
C LEU A 198 20.44 -2.03 -5.81
N VAL A 199 21.66 -1.78 -6.30
CA VAL A 199 21.88 -1.33 -7.68
C VAL A 199 21.34 -2.35 -8.67
N ASP A 200 21.66 -3.63 -8.49
CA ASP A 200 21.18 -4.72 -9.36
C ASP A 200 19.63 -4.82 -9.35
N PHE A 201 19.02 -4.63 -8.18
CA PHE A 201 17.57 -4.59 -8.03
C PHE A 201 16.98 -3.40 -8.81
N VAL A 202 17.50 -2.19 -8.61
CA VAL A 202 17.01 -0.98 -9.29
C VAL A 202 17.21 -1.05 -10.80
N ASP A 203 18.34 -1.54 -11.28
CA ASP A 203 18.60 -1.68 -12.71
C ASP A 203 17.66 -2.70 -13.36
N ARG A 204 17.16 -3.68 -12.61
CA ARG A 204 16.12 -4.58 -13.09
C ARG A 204 14.74 -3.91 -13.11
N ILE A 205 14.37 -3.18 -12.07
CA ILE A 205 12.97 -2.74 -11.89
C ILE A 205 12.70 -1.31 -12.37
N ALA A 206 13.71 -0.46 -12.43
CA ALA A 206 13.59 0.95 -12.73
C ALA A 206 14.92 1.55 -13.20
N PRO A 207 15.40 1.19 -14.42
CA PRO A 207 16.65 1.73 -14.96
C PRO A 207 16.71 3.26 -15.02
N SER A 208 15.55 3.92 -15.15
CA SER A 208 15.37 5.37 -15.21
C SER A 208 15.35 6.07 -13.85
N CYS A 209 15.40 5.31 -12.74
CA CYS A 209 15.42 5.86 -11.39
C CYS A 209 16.76 6.55 -11.12
N THR A 210 16.71 7.80 -10.66
CA THR A 210 17.90 8.63 -10.40
C THR A 210 18.01 9.08 -8.95
N ARG A 211 16.95 8.92 -8.15
CA ARG A 211 16.92 9.31 -6.75
C ARG A 211 16.69 8.10 -5.85
N LEU A 212 17.53 7.98 -4.83
CA LEU A 212 17.42 6.97 -3.79
C LEU A 212 17.24 7.65 -2.43
N GLU A 213 16.27 7.17 -1.65
CA GLU A 213 16.03 7.57 -0.27
C GLU A 213 16.15 6.36 0.65
N LEU A 214 16.95 6.48 1.71
CA LEU A 214 17.22 5.41 2.67
C LEU A 214 16.76 5.89 4.05
N LEU A 215 15.67 5.35 4.58
CA LEU A 215 15.10 5.73 5.88
C LEU A 215 15.26 4.58 6.88
N ARG A 216 16.12 4.75 7.89
CA ARG A 216 16.55 3.67 8.81
C ARG A 216 17.19 2.47 8.10
N VAL A 217 17.72 2.70 6.89
CA VAL A 217 18.44 1.71 6.09
C VAL A 217 19.93 2.02 6.09
N LEU A 218 20.72 1.02 6.47
CA LEU A 218 22.17 1.06 6.55
C LEU A 218 22.79 0.22 5.43
N LEU A 219 23.95 0.65 4.94
CA LEU A 219 24.70 -0.11 3.95
C LEU A 219 25.68 -1.05 4.66
N ALA A 220 25.69 -2.32 4.25
CA ALA A 220 26.67 -3.29 4.71
C ALA A 220 28.02 -3.19 3.97
N ASP A 221 28.03 -2.55 2.80
CA ASP A 221 29.19 -2.37 1.92
C ASP A 221 29.43 -0.88 1.58
N SER A 222 30.37 -0.62 0.66
CA SER A 222 30.75 0.74 0.26
C SER A 222 29.63 1.48 -0.47
N ARG A 223 29.40 2.74 -0.10
CA ARG A 223 28.43 3.64 -0.74
C ARG A 223 28.80 4.02 -2.18
N GLU A 224 30.05 3.81 -2.61
CA GLU A 224 30.55 4.22 -3.93
C GLU A 224 29.76 3.63 -5.12
N CYS A 225 29.12 2.47 -4.98
CA CYS A 225 28.26 1.94 -6.04
C CYS A 225 26.96 2.77 -6.19
N LEU A 226 26.38 3.23 -5.10
CA LEU A 226 25.19 4.07 -5.10
C LEU A 226 25.48 5.45 -5.65
N ASP A 227 26.56 6.09 -5.18
CA ASP A 227 26.92 7.44 -5.63
C ASP A 227 27.32 7.47 -7.13
N ARG A 228 27.74 6.33 -7.69
CA ARG A 228 27.95 6.19 -9.15
C ARG A 228 26.66 5.97 -9.93
N ARG A 229 25.65 5.38 -9.29
CA ARG A 229 24.42 4.95 -9.96
C ARG A 229 23.30 6.00 -9.89
N PHE A 230 23.19 6.71 -8.76
CA PHE A 230 22.11 7.66 -8.50
C PHE A 230 22.64 9.09 -8.53
N ASP A 231 21.84 10.01 -9.05
CA ASP A 231 22.15 11.44 -9.02
C ASP A 231 22.02 12.00 -7.60
N VAL A 232 21.07 11.45 -6.83
CA VAL A 232 20.79 11.88 -5.45
C VAL A 232 20.60 10.66 -4.55
N VAL A 233 21.33 10.63 -3.44
CA VAL A 233 21.20 9.63 -2.38
C VAL A 233 20.98 10.33 -1.05
N VAL A 234 19.75 10.25 -0.53
CA VAL A 234 19.36 10.77 0.79
C VAL A 234 19.38 9.63 1.80
N GLN A 235 19.98 9.85 2.97
CA GLN A 235 20.01 8.88 4.05
C GLN A 235 19.60 9.53 5.36
N GLU A 236 18.56 8.97 5.98
CA GLU A 236 17.98 9.42 7.25
C GLU A 236 18.02 8.26 8.26
N TYR A 237 18.43 8.57 9.50
CA TYR A 237 18.62 7.61 10.59
C TYR A 237 17.54 7.76 11.64
#